data_AF-A0A6P0Y129-F1
#
_entry.id   AF-A0A6P0Y129-F1
#
_cell.length_a   1.000
_cell.length_b   1.000
_cell.length_c   1.000
_cell.angle_alpha   90.00
_cell.angle_beta   90.00
_cell.angle_gamma   90.00
#
_symmetry.space_group_name_H-M   'P 1'
#
loop_
_entity.id
_entity.type
_entity.pdbx_description
1 polymer ?
#
loop_
_entity_poly.entity_id
_entity_poly.type
_entity_poly.pdbx_seq_one_letter_code
_entity_poly.pdbx_strand_id
1 'polypeptide(L)'
;DDDDDDDDDDDDDDDDDDDDDDDGEAGSSQDNPVVPEETGRRGRWRFRNVRSGVWCDPPMVNAYEYEMTEGSLFTSIADFPVGIDADDRFTVSVEGTVIGEFGPGEPVDFSDYETELGDKLVDGEGVTKFTISAIDPAVDSDDPVAFPVKLEFNTDTASFEMQGLE
;
A
#
# COMPACT_ATOMS: atom_id res chain seq x y z
N ASP A 1 69.27 -9.26 6.75
CA ASP A 1 68.50 -9.47 5.51
C ASP A 1 67.78 -10.83 5.58
N ASP A 2 66.72 -11.05 6.34
CA ASP A 2 66.05 -10.45 7.49
C ASP A 2 65.02 -11.53 7.91
N ASP A 3 64.88 -11.73 9.23
CA ASP A 3 63.67 -11.98 10.04
C ASP A 3 62.67 -13.08 9.58
N ASP A 4 62.51 -14.21 10.29
CA ASP A 4 61.79 -14.44 11.57
C ASP A 4 60.28 -14.08 11.49
N ASP A 5 59.42 -15.10 11.50
CA ASP A 5 58.48 -15.42 12.60
C ASP A 5 57.34 -16.35 12.13
N ASP A 6 57.30 -17.54 12.75
CA ASP A 6 56.12 -18.39 12.89
C ASP A 6 55.21 -17.75 13.95
N ASP A 7 53.89 -17.75 13.75
CA ASP A 7 52.89 -17.95 14.81
C ASP A 7 51.54 -18.29 14.15
N ASP A 8 51.14 -19.56 14.31
CA ASP A 8 49.75 -20.01 14.24
C ASP A 8 49.02 -19.47 15.48
N ASP A 9 47.82 -18.93 15.32
CA ASP A 9 46.74 -19.09 16.32
C ASP A 9 45.40 -18.88 15.62
N ASP A 10 44.58 -19.94 15.70
CA ASP A 10 43.15 -19.94 15.44
C ASP A 10 42.46 -18.98 16.42
N ASP A 11 41.56 -18.13 15.92
CA ASP A 11 40.40 -17.70 16.69
C ASP A 11 39.21 -17.60 15.73
N ASP A 12 38.25 -18.48 15.99
CA ASP A 12 36.86 -18.39 15.54
C ASP A 12 36.31 -17.03 15.97
N ASP A 13 35.89 -16.21 15.02
CA ASP A 13 34.77 -15.31 15.21
C ASP A 13 33.77 -15.62 14.08
N ASP A 14 32.87 -16.56 14.40
CA ASP A 14 31.48 -16.51 13.96
C ASP A 14 30.92 -15.13 14.34
N ASP A 15 31.21 -14.10 13.55
CA ASP A 15 30.33 -12.94 13.49
C ASP A 15 29.33 -13.23 12.38
N ASP A 16 28.18 -13.72 12.84
CA ASP A 16 26.88 -13.55 12.25
C ASP A 16 26.71 -12.09 11.80
N ASP A 17 27.30 -11.73 10.66
CA ASP A 17 26.76 -10.67 9.82
C ASP A 17 25.56 -11.29 9.07
N ASP A 18 24.55 -11.68 9.86
CA ASP A 18 23.16 -11.31 9.59
C ASP A 18 23.13 -9.76 9.55
N ASP A 19 23.81 -9.17 8.56
CA ASP A 19 23.42 -7.89 8.02
C ASP A 19 22.11 -8.20 7.30
N ASP A 20 21.07 -8.27 8.13
CA ASP A 20 19.74 -7.76 7.88
C ASP A 20 19.88 -6.43 7.13
N ASP A 21 20.19 -6.49 5.84
CA ASP A 21 19.57 -5.64 4.84
C ASP A 21 18.07 -6.01 4.86
N ASP A 22 17.42 -5.70 5.99
CA ASP A 22 16.00 -5.43 6.14
C ASP A 22 15.70 -4.17 5.32
N ASP A 23 15.96 -4.25 4.01
CA ASP A 23 15.08 -3.64 3.03
C ASP A 23 13.76 -4.42 3.11
N GLY A 24 13.11 -4.37 4.28
CA GLY A 24 12.12 -5.34 4.73
C GLY A 24 11.04 -5.53 3.68
N GLU A 25 10.71 -6.78 3.35
CA GLU A 25 9.86 -7.21 2.22
C GLU A 25 8.90 -6.12 1.68
N ALA A 26 8.96 -5.82 0.36
CA ALA A 26 8.16 -4.77 -0.25
C ALA A 26 6.68 -4.79 0.21
N GLY A 27 6.20 -3.64 0.68
CA GLY A 27 4.90 -3.49 1.33
C GLY A 27 4.93 -3.57 2.86
N SER A 28 6.10 -3.76 3.48
CA SER A 28 6.26 -3.83 4.94
C SER A 28 5.97 -2.50 5.65
N SER A 29 6.22 -1.37 4.99
CA SER A 29 6.02 -0.01 5.53
C SER A 29 5.55 0.96 4.44
N GLN A 30 5.08 2.15 4.85
CA GLN A 30 4.76 3.21 3.89
C GLN A 30 6.00 3.69 3.12
N ASP A 31 7.19 3.58 3.75
CA ASP A 31 8.47 4.00 3.19
C ASP A 31 9.07 2.93 2.25
N ASN A 32 8.61 1.68 2.35
CA ASN A 32 8.92 0.60 1.42
C ASN A 32 7.64 -0.10 0.91
N PRO A 33 6.81 0.58 0.11
CA PRO A 33 5.55 0.06 -0.38
C PRO A 33 5.71 -0.82 -1.63
N VAL A 34 4.71 -1.65 -1.94
CA VAL A 34 4.59 -2.28 -3.25
C VAL A 34 4.22 -1.21 -4.28
N VAL A 35 4.96 -1.13 -5.39
CA VAL A 35 4.66 -0.19 -6.51
C VAL A 35 3.98 -0.91 -7.68
N PRO A 36 3.10 -0.24 -8.44
CA PRO A 36 2.36 -0.89 -9.51
C PRO A 36 3.14 -0.94 -10.83
N GLU A 37 2.70 -1.81 -11.73
CA GLU A 37 3.12 -1.78 -13.13
C GLU A 37 2.34 -0.73 -13.92
N GLU A 38 3.04 0.06 -14.75
CA GLU A 38 2.38 0.96 -15.70
C GLU A 38 1.71 0.15 -16.82
N THR A 39 0.42 0.38 -17.07
CA THR A 39 -0.35 -0.40 -18.05
C THR A 39 -0.19 0.09 -19.51
N GLY A 40 0.66 1.10 -19.74
CA GLY A 40 0.80 1.80 -21.02
C GLY A 40 -0.40 2.70 -21.37
N ARG A 41 -1.42 2.75 -20.50
CA ARG A 41 -2.50 3.74 -20.54
C ARG A 41 -2.23 4.79 -19.47
N ARG A 42 -2.12 6.05 -19.89
CA ARG A 42 -1.91 7.19 -18.99
C ARG A 42 -2.98 7.19 -17.89
N GLY A 43 -2.54 7.33 -16.63
CA GLY A 43 -3.43 7.37 -15.47
C GLY A 43 -4.01 6.01 -15.06
N ARG A 44 -3.46 4.89 -15.55
CA ARG A 44 -3.85 3.53 -15.12
C ARG A 44 -2.65 2.68 -14.80
N TRP A 45 -2.70 2.07 -13.63
CA TRP A 45 -1.65 1.19 -13.14
C TRP A 45 -2.25 -0.09 -12.58
N ARG A 46 -1.43 -1.16 -12.54
CA ARG A 46 -1.88 -2.49 -12.16
C ARG A 46 -0.98 -3.05 -11.06
N PHE A 47 -1.63 -3.59 -10.05
CA PHE A 47 -1.04 -4.44 -9.04
C PHE A 47 -1.37 -5.90 -9.34
N ARG A 48 -0.38 -6.79 -9.24
CA ARG A 48 -0.57 -8.23 -9.48
C ARG A 48 -0.11 -9.04 -8.30
N ASN A 49 -0.95 -9.98 -7.87
CA ASN A 49 -0.61 -10.96 -6.84
C ASN A 49 -0.02 -10.32 -5.57
N VAL A 50 -0.60 -9.19 -5.15
CA VAL A 50 -0.19 -8.43 -3.97
C VAL A 50 -0.73 -9.12 -2.74
N ARG A 51 0.12 -9.34 -1.72
CA ARG A 51 -0.29 -9.95 -0.46
C ARG A 51 -1.29 -9.05 0.27
N SER A 52 -2.27 -9.65 0.94
CA SER A 52 -3.18 -8.90 1.82
C SER A 52 -2.40 -8.29 2.99
N GLY A 53 -2.79 -7.07 3.41
CA GLY A 53 -2.23 -6.39 4.58
C GLY A 53 -0.90 -5.69 4.34
N VAL A 54 -0.60 -5.30 3.10
CA VAL A 54 0.65 -4.61 2.73
C VAL A 54 0.40 -3.19 2.23
N TRP A 55 1.42 -2.34 2.35
CA TRP A 55 1.42 -0.99 1.79
C TRP A 55 1.58 -1.05 0.26
N CYS A 56 0.71 -0.34 -0.45
CA CYS A 56 0.71 -0.20 -1.90
C CYS A 56 0.85 1.27 -2.25
N ASP A 57 1.83 1.65 -3.08
CA ASP A 57 2.09 3.04 -3.44
C ASP A 57 1.72 3.34 -4.90
N PRO A 58 0.55 3.95 -5.11
CA PRO A 58 0.08 4.39 -6.40
C PRO A 58 0.72 5.74 -6.79
N PRO A 59 1.12 6.01 -8.05
CA PRO A 59 1.69 7.31 -8.43
C PRO A 59 0.75 8.52 -8.26
N MET A 60 1.30 9.68 -7.84
CA MET A 60 0.56 10.77 -7.20
C MET A 60 -0.48 11.42 -8.12
N VAL A 61 -1.73 11.50 -7.62
CA VAL A 61 -2.86 12.25 -8.19
C VAL A 61 -3.80 12.69 -7.07
N ASN A 62 -4.79 13.53 -7.40
CA ASN A 62 -5.74 14.09 -6.42
C ASN A 62 -6.85 13.12 -5.98
N ALA A 63 -7.07 12.03 -6.73
CA ALA A 63 -8.01 10.97 -6.38
C ALA A 63 -7.71 9.68 -7.16
N TYR A 64 -7.98 8.54 -6.54
CA TYR A 64 -7.83 7.21 -7.13
C TYR A 64 -9.13 6.44 -7.07
N GLU A 65 -9.44 5.73 -8.15
CA GLU A 65 -10.41 4.66 -8.18
C GLU A 65 -9.67 3.31 -8.19
N TYR A 66 -9.95 2.46 -7.22
CA TYR A 66 -9.42 1.10 -7.10
C TYR A 66 -10.47 0.10 -7.56
N GLU A 67 -10.09 -0.84 -8.42
CA GLU A 67 -11.00 -1.86 -8.96
C GLU A 67 -10.34 -3.23 -8.99
N MET A 68 -10.98 -4.21 -8.36
CA MET A 68 -10.50 -5.58 -8.33
C MET A 68 -10.61 -6.20 -9.72
N THR A 69 -9.56 -6.88 -10.18
CA THR A 69 -9.53 -7.49 -11.53
C THR A 69 -9.68 -9.00 -11.53
N GLU A 70 -9.64 -9.62 -10.35
CA GLU A 70 -9.78 -11.06 -10.14
C GLU A 70 -10.84 -11.35 -9.04
N GLY A 71 -11.08 -12.62 -8.72
CA GLY A 71 -12.15 -13.06 -7.82
C GLY A 71 -11.92 -12.83 -6.32
N SER A 72 -11.37 -11.68 -5.94
CA SER A 72 -11.19 -11.25 -4.54
C SER A 72 -12.04 -10.00 -4.26
N LEU A 73 -12.03 -9.52 -3.01
CA LEU A 73 -12.68 -8.30 -2.56
C LEU A 73 -11.70 -7.47 -1.74
N PHE A 74 -11.82 -6.15 -1.80
CA PHE A 74 -11.22 -5.26 -0.81
C PHE A 74 -12.06 -5.34 0.45
N THR A 75 -11.48 -5.83 1.54
CA THR A 75 -12.17 -5.96 2.83
C THR A 75 -11.87 -4.77 3.72
N SER A 76 -10.67 -4.20 3.62
CA SER A 76 -10.29 -3.07 4.45
C SER A 76 -9.24 -2.17 3.80
N ILE A 77 -9.31 -0.88 4.14
CA ILE A 77 -8.16 0.02 4.11
C ILE A 77 -7.58 0.01 5.53
N ALA A 78 -6.51 -0.75 5.73
CA ALA A 78 -5.95 -0.97 7.06
C ALA A 78 -5.23 0.25 7.62
N ASP A 79 -4.69 1.11 6.75
CA ASP A 79 -4.03 2.35 7.15
C ASP A 79 -3.87 3.32 5.97
N PHE A 80 -3.73 4.61 6.31
CA PHE A 80 -3.54 5.73 5.38
C PHE A 80 -2.14 6.34 5.54
N PRO A 81 -1.60 6.99 4.49
CA PRO A 81 -0.25 7.56 4.54
C PRO A 81 -0.16 8.77 5.47
N VAL A 82 0.98 8.93 6.14
CA VAL A 82 1.29 10.09 7.00
C VAL A 82 2.12 11.13 6.24
N GLY A 83 1.71 12.39 6.29
CA GLY A 83 2.51 13.52 5.80
C GLY A 83 2.53 13.69 4.28
N ILE A 84 1.61 13.02 3.59
CA ILE A 84 1.43 13.15 2.13
C ILE A 84 0.48 14.29 1.80
N ASP A 85 -0.53 14.50 2.63
CA ASP A 85 -1.57 15.51 2.46
C ASP A 85 -1.39 16.65 3.47
N ALA A 86 -1.85 17.85 3.11
CA ALA A 86 -1.74 19.03 3.97
C ALA A 86 -2.46 18.85 5.33
N ASP A 87 -3.52 18.05 5.38
CA ASP A 87 -4.27 17.78 6.61
C ASP A 87 -4.39 16.30 7.00
N ASP A 88 -3.76 15.40 6.24
CA ASP A 88 -3.80 13.94 6.41
C ASP A 88 -5.24 13.37 6.47
N ARG A 89 -6.19 13.95 5.70
CA ARG A 89 -7.58 13.47 5.62
C ARG A 89 -8.00 13.10 4.21
N PHE A 90 -8.57 11.90 4.09
CA PHE A 90 -8.94 11.31 2.82
C PHE A 90 -10.41 10.90 2.82
N THR A 91 -11.14 11.29 1.78
CA THR A 91 -12.54 10.85 1.61
C THR A 91 -12.57 9.48 0.95
N VAL A 92 -13.23 8.50 1.58
CA VAL A 92 -13.48 7.17 1.02
C VAL A 92 -14.93 7.06 0.55
N SER A 93 -15.12 6.55 -0.66
CA SER A 93 -16.44 6.25 -1.20
C SER A 93 -16.48 4.94 -1.98
N VAL A 94 -17.65 4.32 -2.04
CA VAL A 94 -17.90 3.08 -2.78
C VAL A 94 -19.00 3.34 -3.79
N GLU A 95 -18.65 3.30 -5.07
CA GLU A 95 -19.55 3.60 -6.19
C GLU A 95 -20.37 4.91 -5.98
N GLY A 96 -19.71 5.96 -5.48
CA GLY A 96 -20.30 7.27 -5.22
C GLY A 96 -20.99 7.44 -3.86
N THR A 97 -21.14 6.38 -3.06
CA THR A 97 -21.58 6.49 -1.66
C THR A 97 -20.38 6.82 -0.79
N VAL A 98 -20.33 8.03 -0.24
CA VAL A 98 -19.30 8.43 0.74
C VAL A 98 -19.57 7.72 2.06
N ILE A 99 -18.59 6.98 2.56
CA ILE A 99 -18.68 6.27 3.85
C ILE A 99 -17.97 7.03 4.98
N GLY A 100 -17.07 7.96 4.64
CA GLY A 100 -16.45 8.84 5.62
C GLY A 100 -15.18 9.52 5.11
N GLU A 101 -14.54 10.22 6.03
CA GLU A 101 -13.22 10.82 5.88
C GLU A 101 -12.29 10.23 6.93
N PHE A 102 -11.09 9.80 6.55
CA PHE A 102 -10.19 9.00 7.37
C PHE A 102 -8.76 9.49 7.20
N GLY A 103 -7.93 9.30 8.22
CA GLY A 103 -6.51 9.57 8.18
C GLY A 103 -5.67 8.43 8.75
N PRO A 104 -4.38 8.67 8.99
CA PRO A 104 -3.47 7.66 9.52
C PRO A 104 -3.94 7.06 10.86
N GLY A 105 -3.88 5.74 10.97
CA GLY A 105 -4.34 4.98 12.12
C GLY A 105 -5.86 4.83 12.24
N GLU A 106 -6.63 5.28 11.23
CA GLU A 106 -8.08 5.12 11.16
C GLU A 106 -8.45 4.07 10.10
N PRO A 107 -8.42 2.76 10.43
CA PRO A 107 -8.76 1.71 9.47
C PRO A 107 -10.23 1.79 9.04
N VAL A 108 -10.50 1.33 7.83
CA VAL A 108 -11.84 1.25 7.24
C VAL A 108 -12.12 -0.21 6.91
N ASP A 109 -12.89 -0.89 7.76
CA ASP A 109 -13.47 -2.20 7.43
C ASP A 109 -14.79 -1.98 6.66
N PHE A 110 -14.86 -2.42 5.40
CA PHE A 110 -16.04 -2.18 4.58
C PHE A 110 -17.30 -2.88 5.12
N SER A 111 -17.15 -3.96 5.89
CA SER A 111 -18.29 -4.67 6.48
C SER A 111 -19.00 -3.87 7.58
N ASP A 112 -18.31 -2.93 8.25
CA ASP A 112 -18.90 -2.04 9.25
C ASP A 112 -19.90 -1.03 8.64
N TYR A 113 -19.85 -0.84 7.31
CA TYR A 113 -20.71 0.08 6.56
C TYR A 113 -21.86 -0.64 5.83
N GLU A 114 -22.30 -1.80 6.31
CA GLU A 114 -23.42 -2.57 5.71
C GLU A 114 -24.66 -1.70 5.47
N THR A 115 -24.97 -0.76 6.38
CA THR A 115 -26.16 0.10 6.28
C THR A 115 -26.05 1.09 5.12
N GLU A 116 -24.87 1.68 4.91
CA GLU A 116 -24.57 2.65 3.87
C GLU A 116 -24.36 1.98 2.51
N LEU A 117 -23.69 0.83 2.51
CA LEU A 117 -23.26 0.13 1.30
C LEU A 117 -24.34 -0.80 0.74
N GLY A 118 -25.13 -1.47 1.59
CA GLY A 118 -26.19 -2.39 1.16
C GLY A 118 -25.70 -3.38 0.09
N ASP A 119 -26.33 -3.35 -1.09
CA ASP A 119 -26.02 -4.25 -2.21
C ASP A 119 -24.60 -4.04 -2.81
N LYS A 120 -23.87 -3.00 -2.39
CA LYS A 120 -22.47 -2.76 -2.81
C LYS A 120 -21.47 -3.64 -2.06
N LEU A 121 -21.85 -4.13 -0.88
CA LEU A 121 -21.06 -5.04 -0.08
C LEU A 121 -21.31 -6.47 -0.58
N VAL A 122 -20.28 -7.10 -1.13
CA VAL A 122 -20.37 -8.46 -1.67
C VAL A 122 -20.25 -9.45 -0.52
N ASP A 123 -21.27 -10.31 -0.39
CA ASP A 123 -21.39 -11.33 0.66
C ASP A 123 -21.26 -10.81 2.10
N GLY A 124 -21.47 -9.51 2.32
CA GLY A 124 -21.34 -8.88 3.63
C GLY A 124 -19.89 -8.65 4.08
N GLU A 125 -18.91 -8.84 3.20
CA GLU A 125 -17.49 -8.92 3.59
C GLU A 125 -16.63 -7.78 3.02
N GLY A 126 -16.85 -7.40 1.77
CA GLY A 126 -16.00 -6.40 1.12
C GLY A 126 -16.58 -5.84 -0.17
N VAL A 127 -15.80 -5.01 -0.85
CA VAL A 127 -16.21 -4.32 -2.08
C VAL A 127 -15.28 -4.68 -3.23
N THR A 128 -15.79 -4.67 -4.46
CA THR A 128 -14.96 -4.85 -5.66
C THR A 128 -14.30 -3.55 -6.11
N LYS A 129 -14.80 -2.40 -5.65
CA LYS A 129 -14.43 -1.08 -6.14
C LYS A 129 -14.64 0.00 -5.11
N PHE A 130 -13.68 0.88 -4.92
CA PHE A 130 -13.79 2.06 -4.07
C PHE A 130 -12.95 3.22 -4.60
N THR A 131 -13.13 4.41 -4.03
CA THR A 131 -12.43 5.63 -4.39
C THR A 131 -11.86 6.29 -3.15
N ILE A 132 -10.60 6.69 -3.22
CA ILE A 132 -9.97 7.62 -2.26
C ILE A 132 -9.82 8.95 -2.98
N SER A 133 -10.26 10.04 -2.35
CA SER A 133 -10.24 11.38 -2.92
C SER A 133 -9.92 12.43 -1.86
N ALA A 134 -9.94 13.70 -2.28
CA ALA A 134 -9.51 14.84 -1.47
C ALA A 134 -8.02 14.79 -1.13
N ILE A 135 -7.20 14.27 -2.06
CA ILE A 135 -5.74 14.28 -1.92
C ILE A 135 -5.24 15.65 -2.41
N ASP A 136 -4.84 16.49 -1.46
CA ASP A 136 -4.20 17.79 -1.62
C ASP A 136 -2.75 17.70 -1.12
N PRO A 137 -1.80 17.34 -2.00
CA PRO A 137 -0.45 16.99 -1.57
C PRO A 137 0.25 18.17 -0.89
N ALA A 138 0.76 17.93 0.34
CA ALA A 138 1.51 18.92 1.12
C ALA A 138 2.89 19.21 0.52
N VAL A 139 3.41 18.28 -0.27
CA VAL A 139 4.74 18.29 -0.88
C VAL A 139 4.65 18.53 -2.38
N ASP A 140 5.60 19.28 -2.95
CA ASP A 140 5.72 19.48 -4.39
C ASP A 140 5.74 18.12 -5.10
N SER A 141 4.88 17.94 -6.11
CA SER A 141 4.58 16.70 -6.83
C SER A 141 5.73 16.13 -7.70
N ASP A 142 6.98 16.52 -7.40
CA ASP A 142 8.21 16.07 -8.08
C ASP A 142 8.84 14.84 -7.38
N ASP A 143 8.33 14.43 -6.21
CA ASP A 143 8.73 13.18 -5.54
C ASP A 143 7.90 11.99 -6.09
N PRO A 144 8.54 10.88 -6.52
CA PRO A 144 7.84 9.73 -7.11
C PRO A 144 7.05 8.89 -6.09
N VAL A 145 7.24 9.10 -4.79
CA VAL A 145 6.47 8.45 -3.71
C VAL A 145 5.23 9.27 -3.44
N ALA A 146 4.07 8.64 -3.49
CA ALA A 146 2.89 9.35 -3.96
C ALA A 146 1.71 9.28 -3.01
N PHE A 147 1.27 8.06 -2.67
CA PHE A 147 0.12 7.87 -1.78
C PHE A 147 0.07 6.45 -1.21
N PRO A 148 1.09 6.01 -0.44
CA PRO A 148 1.13 4.64 0.07
C PRO A 148 -0.09 4.36 0.97
N VAL A 149 -0.89 3.37 0.60
CA VAL A 149 -2.09 2.95 1.35
C VAL A 149 -2.00 1.47 1.68
N LYS A 150 -2.41 1.09 2.90
CA LYS A 150 -2.37 -0.31 3.33
C LYS A 150 -3.70 -0.99 3.04
N LEU A 151 -3.70 -2.04 2.23
CA LEU A 151 -4.92 -2.69 1.74
C LEU A 151 -5.03 -4.14 2.21
N GLU A 152 -6.24 -4.55 2.55
CA GLU A 152 -6.58 -5.94 2.89
C GLU A 152 -7.61 -6.52 1.93
N PHE A 153 -7.46 -7.82 1.69
CA PHE A 153 -8.28 -8.61 0.80
C PHE A 153 -8.81 -9.85 1.50
N ASN A 154 -9.89 -10.42 0.96
CA ASN A 154 -10.44 -11.69 1.45
C ASN A 154 -9.72 -12.96 0.95
N THR A 155 -8.60 -12.78 0.26
CA THR A 155 -7.71 -13.87 -0.17
C THR A 155 -6.27 -13.53 0.23
N ASP A 156 -5.38 -14.52 0.25
CA ASP A 156 -3.97 -14.31 0.61
C ASP A 156 -3.29 -13.26 -0.31
N THR A 157 -3.70 -13.24 -1.58
CA THR A 157 -3.18 -12.32 -2.60
C THR A 157 -4.25 -11.87 -3.57
N ALA A 158 -4.23 -10.61 -4.01
CA ALA A 158 -5.15 -10.08 -5.00
C ALA A 158 -4.45 -9.33 -6.14
N SER A 159 -5.17 -9.17 -7.26
CA SER A 159 -4.76 -8.34 -8.39
C SER A 159 -5.83 -7.29 -8.68
N PHE A 160 -5.41 -6.03 -8.79
CA PHE A 160 -6.31 -4.90 -8.97
C PHE A 160 -5.71 -3.84 -9.88
N GLU A 161 -6.58 -3.00 -10.42
CA GLU A 161 -6.23 -1.80 -11.15
C GLU A 161 -6.53 -0.58 -10.32
N MET A 162 -5.78 0.48 -10.59
CA MET A 162 -6.02 1.81 -10.08
C MET A 162 -6.08 2.79 -11.25
N GLN A 163 -7.03 3.70 -11.20
CA GLN A 163 -7.16 4.80 -12.13
C GLN A 163 -7.05 6.12 -11.37
N GLY A 164 -6.13 6.98 -11.83
CA GLY A 164 -6.09 8.36 -11.36
C GLY A 164 -7.24 9.18 -11.95
N LEU A 165 -7.91 9.94 -11.09
CA LEU A 165 -9.00 10.82 -11.46
C LEU A 165 -8.50 12.28 -11.46
N GLU A 166 -8.92 13.03 -12.47
CA GLU A 166 -8.66 14.48 -12.61
C GLU A 166 -9.76 15.33 -11.97
#